data_AF-A0A0T5Z9Q4-F1
#
_entry.id   AF-A0A0T5Z9Q4-F1
#
_cell.length_a   1.000
_cell.length_b   1.000
_cell.length_c   1.000
_cell.angle_alpha   90.00
_cell.angle_beta   90.00
_cell.angle_gamma   90.00
#
_symmetry.space_group_name_H-M   'P 1'
#
loop_
_entity.id
_entity.type
_entity.pdbx_description
1 polymer ?
#
loop_
_entity_poly.entity_id
_entity_poly.type
_entity_poly.pdbx_seq_one_letter_code
_entity_poly.pdbx_strand_id
1 'polypeptide(L)'
;MFSVVKRNPVAVLLALLLHLALGFFLLFGMEWNDKPQRPQTSAPVVQAKAVEDPAKLAAAKQKQRQAEQAAERKKRLAQEQKRKAAEKKRKAEAKRKVAAKRKAEAKRKAEAEAKRKAEARQKAQAEAKRKAEAKQKAEAEAKRKAEVKRKAAAEAKRKAEAKRKAEAAAQVAREQELQAQLAAEQNLRQLDRYTIAIRQQIERSWLRPPNAGEGLACVVRVRLLPGGEVMPGSVRVL
;
A
#
# COMPACT_ATOMS: atom_id res chain seq x y z
N MET A 1 8.48 34.01 0.83
CA MET A 1 8.02 34.91 1.91
C MET A 1 7.85 34.22 3.27
N PHE A 2 7.48 32.93 3.35
CA PHE A 2 7.32 32.20 4.62
C PHE A 2 8.63 31.80 5.35
N SER A 3 9.80 31.99 4.73
CA SER A 3 11.12 31.68 5.30
C SER A 3 11.64 32.72 6.28
N VAL A 4 11.17 33.98 6.19
CA VAL A 4 11.58 35.07 7.11
C VAL A 4 10.87 34.92 8.46
N VAL A 5 9.62 34.47 8.45
CA VAL A 5 8.78 34.28 9.65
C VAL A 5 9.34 33.20 10.60
N LYS A 6 9.99 32.16 10.06
CA LYS A 6 10.61 31.10 10.88
C LYS A 6 11.99 31.48 11.43
N ARG A 7 12.66 32.48 10.85
CA ARG A 7 14.03 32.84 11.24
C ARG A 7 14.05 33.83 12.40
N ASN A 8 13.13 34.81 12.41
CA ASN A 8 13.02 35.84 13.46
C ASN A 8 11.56 36.00 13.95
N PRO A 9 11.01 35.03 14.71
CA PRO A 9 9.61 35.06 15.14
C PRO A 9 9.31 36.26 16.08
N VAL A 10 10.29 36.66 16.90
CA VAL A 10 10.16 37.77 17.85
C VAL A 10 9.99 39.13 17.16
N ALA A 11 10.70 39.37 16.05
CA ALA A 11 10.60 40.62 15.30
C ALA A 11 9.24 40.78 14.60
N VAL A 12 8.69 39.69 14.07
CA VAL A 12 7.35 39.69 13.44
C VAL A 12 6.25 39.92 14.48
N LEU A 13 6.40 39.33 15.68
CA LEU A 13 5.44 39.48 16.77
C LEU A 13 5.44 40.91 17.32
N LEU A 14 6.62 41.53 17.51
CA LEU A 14 6.75 42.93 17.92
C LEU A 14 6.18 43.90 16.88
N ALA A 15 6.42 43.65 15.58
CA ALA A 15 5.84 44.47 14.52
C ALA A 15 4.31 44.40 14.52
N LEU A 16 3.72 43.21 14.64
CA LEU A 16 2.26 43.05 14.73
C LEU A 16 1.67 43.75 15.96
N LEU A 17 2.35 43.68 17.10
CA LEU A 17 1.93 44.33 18.34
C LEU A 17 1.94 45.86 18.21
N LEU A 18 2.98 46.43 17.59
CA LEU A 18 3.08 47.87 17.31
C LEU A 18 1.93 48.36 16.41
N HIS A 19 1.59 47.60 15.37
CA HIS A 19 0.51 47.98 14.45
C HIS A 19 -0.87 47.89 15.11
N LEU A 20 -1.09 46.90 15.99
CA LEU A 20 -2.31 46.81 16.78
C LEU A 20 -2.42 47.97 17.78
N ALA A 21 -1.32 48.38 18.41
CA ALA A 21 -1.30 49.53 19.31
C ALA A 21 -1.58 50.85 18.57
N LEU A 22 -1.00 51.04 17.37
CA LEU A 22 -1.24 52.23 16.55
C LEU A 22 -2.68 52.29 16.02
N GLY A 23 -3.23 51.15 15.62
CA GLY A 23 -4.64 51.03 15.22
C GLY A 23 -5.60 51.32 16.37
N PHE A 24 -5.28 50.85 17.58
CA PHE A 24 -6.06 51.16 18.78
C PHE A 24 -6.01 52.66 19.13
N PHE A 25 -4.83 53.28 19.04
CA PHE A 25 -4.66 54.72 19.28
C PHE A 25 -5.45 55.58 18.27
N LEU A 26 -5.52 55.18 17.00
CA LEU A 26 -6.32 55.88 15.98
C LEU A 26 -7.83 55.69 16.17
N LEU A 27 -8.26 54.53 16.69
CA LEU A 27 -9.68 54.24 16.92
C LEU A 27 -10.23 54.87 18.21
N PHE A 28 -9.37 55.15 19.20
CA PHE A 28 -9.78 55.70 20.51
C PHE A 28 -9.24 57.12 20.78
N GLY A 29 -8.29 57.63 19.99
CA GLY A 29 -7.58 58.88 20.26
C GLY A 29 -8.14 60.16 19.64
N MET A 30 -9.31 60.11 18.99
CA MET A 30 -9.91 61.27 18.32
C MET A 30 -11.31 61.61 18.84
N GLU A 31 -11.38 62.03 20.11
CA GLU A 31 -12.49 62.86 20.59
C GLU A 31 -11.94 63.96 21.51
N TRP A 32 -11.55 65.10 20.94
CA TRP A 32 -11.46 66.33 21.74
C TRP A 32 -11.70 67.60 20.92
N ASN A 33 -12.78 68.29 21.31
CA ASN A 33 -12.99 69.73 21.27
C ASN A 33 -13.72 70.37 20.08
N ASP A 34 -15.04 70.35 20.13
CA ASP A 34 -15.88 71.42 19.57
C ASP A 34 -17.03 71.74 20.52
N LYS A 35 -16.91 72.83 21.30
CA LYS A 35 -18.05 73.45 21.98
C LYS A 35 -18.49 74.65 21.14
N PRO A 36 -19.69 74.67 20.54
CA PRO A 36 -20.17 75.87 19.88
C PRO A 36 -20.64 76.90 20.92
N GLN A 37 -19.86 77.96 21.09
CA GLN A 37 -20.20 79.16 21.84
C GLN A 37 -21.05 80.07 20.94
N ARG A 38 -22.30 80.39 21.32
CA ARG A 38 -23.10 81.42 20.67
C ARG A 38 -23.27 82.62 21.62
N PRO A 39 -22.88 83.85 21.22
CA PRO A 39 -23.10 85.04 22.02
C PRO A 39 -24.58 85.43 22.05
N GLN A 40 -25.06 85.77 23.24
CA GLN A 40 -26.30 86.51 23.46
C GLN A 40 -26.06 87.96 23.03
N THR A 41 -26.84 88.46 22.09
CA THR A 41 -26.97 89.90 21.83
C THR A 41 -28.36 90.35 22.26
N SER A 42 -28.38 91.12 23.34
CA SER A 42 -29.52 91.85 23.87
C SER A 42 -29.32 93.34 23.61
N ALA A 43 -30.14 93.93 22.73
CA ALA A 43 -30.52 95.35 22.68
C ALA A 43 -31.40 95.62 21.43
N PRO A 44 -32.21 96.68 21.39
CA PRO A 44 -33.24 97.10 22.34
C PRO A 44 -34.63 97.13 21.67
N VAL A 45 -35.68 96.90 22.47
CA VAL A 45 -37.08 97.04 22.04
C VAL A 45 -37.45 98.52 21.99
N VAL A 46 -37.73 99.04 20.79
CA VAL A 46 -38.44 100.30 20.61
C VAL A 46 -39.86 99.98 20.11
N GLN A 47 -40.82 100.43 20.91
CA GLN A 47 -42.25 100.27 20.74
C GLN A 47 -42.74 100.97 19.47
N ALA A 48 -43.27 100.20 18.51
CA ALA A 48 -44.18 100.71 17.49
C ALA A 48 -45.60 100.35 17.92
N LYS A 49 -46.27 101.31 18.56
CA LYS A 49 -47.68 101.23 18.94
C LYS A 49 -48.51 101.41 17.67
N ALA A 50 -48.88 100.30 17.02
CA ALA A 50 -49.88 100.30 15.96
C ALA A 50 -51.23 99.92 16.58
N VAL A 51 -52.16 100.88 16.54
CA VAL A 51 -53.57 100.70 16.86
C VAL A 51 -54.12 99.61 15.92
N GLU A 52 -54.40 98.42 16.45
CA GLU A 52 -55.05 97.37 15.68
C GLU A 52 -56.56 97.38 15.90
N ASP A 53 -57.24 97.73 14.82
CA ASP A 53 -58.65 97.53 14.55
C ASP A 53 -59.05 96.06 14.84
N PRO A 54 -60.03 95.77 15.73
CA PRO A 54 -60.33 94.41 16.21
C PRO A 54 -60.69 93.41 15.08
N ALA A 55 -61.11 93.91 13.91
CA ALA A 55 -61.39 93.11 12.73
C ALA A 55 -60.12 92.51 12.08
N LYS A 56 -58.96 93.19 12.13
CA LYS A 56 -57.70 92.71 11.53
C LYS A 56 -56.97 91.72 12.43
N LEU A 57 -57.05 91.88 13.75
CA LEU A 57 -56.50 90.93 14.74
C LEU A 57 -57.26 89.59 14.70
N ALA A 58 -58.58 89.61 14.49
CA ALA A 58 -59.39 88.40 14.30
C ALA A 58 -59.01 87.64 13.01
N ALA A 59 -58.82 88.35 11.89
CA ALA A 59 -58.37 87.78 10.63
C ALA A 59 -56.93 87.21 10.70
N ALA A 60 -56.03 87.89 11.42
CA ALA A 60 -54.67 87.42 11.69
C ALA A 60 -54.67 86.13 12.53
N LYS A 61 -55.48 86.07 13.60
CA LYS A 61 -55.62 84.90 14.47
C LYS A 61 -56.23 83.68 13.74
N GLN A 62 -57.16 83.92 12.80
CA GLN A 62 -57.73 82.86 11.96
C GLN A 62 -56.72 82.31 10.94
N LYS A 63 -55.92 83.18 10.30
CA LYS A 63 -54.78 82.74 9.46
C LYS A 63 -53.73 81.97 10.26
N GLN A 64 -53.46 82.38 11.49
CA GLN A 64 -52.50 81.70 12.37
C GLN A 64 -52.99 80.31 12.75
N ARG A 65 -54.27 80.15 13.13
CA ARG A 65 -54.89 78.84 13.38
C ARG A 65 -54.90 77.93 12.15
N GLN A 66 -55.19 78.46 10.96
CA GLN A 66 -55.13 77.70 9.71
C GLN A 66 -53.70 77.27 9.38
N ALA A 67 -52.71 78.15 9.59
CA ALA A 67 -51.30 77.83 9.40
C ALA A 67 -50.81 76.78 10.42
N GLU A 68 -51.28 76.84 11.66
CA GLU A 68 -50.97 75.89 12.72
C GLU A 68 -51.59 74.51 12.46
N GLN A 69 -52.87 74.45 12.06
CA GLN A 69 -53.52 73.21 11.64
C GLN A 69 -52.86 72.60 10.39
N ALA A 70 -52.46 73.43 9.41
CA ALA A 70 -51.73 72.99 8.24
C ALA A 70 -50.34 72.43 8.62
N ALA A 71 -49.63 73.08 9.55
CA ALA A 71 -48.35 72.62 10.06
C ALA A 71 -48.48 71.31 10.86
N GLU A 72 -49.52 71.16 11.68
CA GLU A 72 -49.81 69.95 12.43
C GLU A 72 -50.18 68.78 11.49
N ARG A 73 -51.03 69.04 10.48
CA ARG A 73 -51.37 68.04 9.45
C ARG A 73 -50.14 67.61 8.66
N LYS A 74 -49.24 68.54 8.32
CA LYS A 74 -47.96 68.24 7.64
C LYS A 74 -47.01 67.43 8.53
N LYS A 75 -46.93 67.73 9.84
CA LYS A 75 -46.17 66.94 10.83
C LYS A 75 -46.73 65.53 10.98
N ARG A 76 -48.06 65.38 11.07
CA ARG A 76 -48.74 64.08 11.22
C ARG A 76 -48.54 63.19 9.98
N LEU A 77 -48.66 63.76 8.78
CA LEU A 77 -48.35 63.08 7.52
C LEU A 77 -46.87 62.68 7.42
N ALA A 78 -45.94 63.57 7.81
CA ALA A 78 -44.51 63.26 7.83
C ALA A 78 -44.16 62.15 8.85
N GLN A 79 -44.82 62.13 10.01
CA GLN A 79 -44.64 61.11 11.03
C GLN A 79 -45.23 59.75 10.61
N GLU A 80 -46.38 59.74 9.94
CA GLU A 80 -46.99 58.54 9.36
C GLU A 80 -46.12 57.96 8.24
N GLN A 81 -45.60 58.81 7.35
CA GLN A 81 -44.66 58.40 6.30
C GLN A 81 -43.35 57.84 6.89
N LYS A 82 -42.80 58.48 7.94
CA LYS A 82 -41.63 57.93 8.66
C LYS A 82 -41.94 56.59 9.32
N ARG A 83 -43.12 56.40 9.93
CA ARG A 83 -43.55 55.11 10.50
C ARG A 83 -43.68 54.03 9.42
N LYS A 84 -44.35 54.31 8.30
CA LYS A 84 -44.49 53.37 7.17
C LYS A 84 -43.14 53.00 6.55
N ALA A 85 -42.24 53.97 6.38
CA ALA A 85 -40.87 53.74 5.89
C ALA A 85 -40.05 52.88 6.87
N ALA A 86 -40.13 53.15 8.17
CA ALA A 86 -39.46 52.37 9.21
C ALA A 86 -39.99 50.92 9.29
N GLU A 87 -41.30 50.74 9.18
CA GLU A 87 -41.93 49.41 9.16
C GLU A 87 -41.54 48.62 7.91
N LYS A 88 -41.54 49.26 6.73
CA LYS A 88 -41.09 48.64 5.47
C LYS A 88 -39.61 48.24 5.54
N LYS A 89 -38.76 49.08 6.15
CA LYS A 89 -37.34 48.78 6.37
C LYS A 89 -37.15 47.61 7.35
N ARG A 90 -37.88 47.57 8.46
CA ARG A 90 -37.88 46.44 9.42
C ARG A 90 -38.35 45.13 8.76
N LYS A 91 -39.44 45.16 7.98
CA LYS A 91 -39.94 43.99 7.23
C LYS A 91 -38.92 43.51 6.18
N ALA A 92 -38.28 44.42 5.46
CA ALA A 92 -37.23 44.07 4.48
C ALA A 92 -35.99 43.47 5.15
N GLU A 93 -35.55 44.03 6.28
CA GLU A 93 -34.41 43.51 7.05
C GLU A 93 -34.72 42.14 7.66
N ALA A 94 -35.92 41.94 8.22
CA ALA A 94 -36.36 40.65 8.73
C ALA A 94 -36.40 39.59 7.62
N LYS A 95 -36.94 39.91 6.44
CA LYS A 95 -36.91 39.01 5.27
C LYS A 95 -35.49 38.68 4.83
N ARG A 96 -34.58 39.67 4.79
CA ARG A 96 -33.16 39.43 4.46
C ARG A 96 -32.48 38.53 5.49
N LYS A 97 -32.70 38.73 6.79
CA LYS A 97 -32.14 37.89 7.86
C LYS A 97 -32.66 36.45 7.79
N VAL A 98 -33.95 36.24 7.53
CA VAL A 98 -34.52 34.89 7.36
C VAL A 98 -33.98 34.21 6.10
N ALA A 99 -33.89 34.92 4.98
CA ALA A 99 -33.31 34.39 3.74
C ALA A 99 -31.82 34.03 3.91
N ALA A 100 -31.04 34.87 4.60
CA ALA A 100 -29.64 34.60 4.91
C ALA A 100 -29.48 33.37 5.82
N LYS A 101 -30.31 33.24 6.87
CA LYS A 101 -30.30 32.05 7.74
C LYS A 101 -30.64 30.78 6.96
N ARG A 102 -31.68 30.80 6.11
CA ARG A 102 -32.04 29.63 5.28
C ARG A 102 -30.93 29.24 4.30
N LYS A 103 -30.28 30.21 3.65
CA LYS A 103 -29.12 29.93 2.76
C LYS A 103 -27.93 29.34 3.53
N ALA A 104 -27.62 29.87 4.72
CA ALA A 104 -26.55 29.35 5.55
C ALA A 104 -26.82 27.92 6.05
N GLU A 105 -28.06 27.63 6.46
CA GLU A 105 -28.46 26.28 6.88
C GLU A 105 -28.43 25.29 5.71
N ALA A 106 -28.95 25.68 4.54
CA ALA A 106 -28.89 24.85 3.34
C ALA A 106 -27.44 24.53 2.92
N LYS A 107 -26.54 25.53 2.97
CA LYS A 107 -25.12 25.32 2.69
C LYS A 107 -24.47 24.38 3.69
N ARG A 108 -24.74 24.54 5.00
CA ARG A 108 -24.23 23.63 6.04
C ARG A 108 -24.72 22.19 5.86
N LYS A 109 -26.00 21.99 5.51
CA LYS A 109 -26.55 20.65 5.24
C LYS A 109 -25.90 20.01 4.01
N ALA A 110 -25.74 20.75 2.92
CA ALA A 110 -25.09 20.26 1.71
C ALA A 110 -23.61 19.89 1.96
N GLU A 111 -22.89 20.71 2.73
CA GLU A 111 -21.48 20.46 3.06
C GLU A 111 -21.32 19.25 4.00
N ALA A 112 -22.21 19.09 4.98
CA ALA A 112 -22.24 17.92 5.86
C ALA A 112 -22.56 16.63 5.09
N GLU A 113 -23.51 16.68 4.15
CA GLU A 113 -23.85 15.52 3.30
C GLU A 113 -22.70 15.15 2.36
N ALA A 114 -22.08 16.15 1.73
CA ALA A 114 -20.90 15.94 0.88
C ALA A 114 -19.73 15.31 1.67
N LYS A 115 -19.48 15.79 2.89
CA LYS A 115 -18.45 15.22 3.76
C LYS A 115 -18.76 13.77 4.16
N ARG A 116 -20.01 13.46 4.51
CA ARG A 116 -20.45 12.08 4.81
C ARG A 116 -20.30 11.15 3.60
N LYS A 117 -20.69 11.59 2.39
CA LYS A 117 -20.52 10.82 1.15
C LYS A 117 -19.03 10.58 0.83
N ALA A 118 -18.18 11.59 1.01
CA ALA A 118 -16.74 11.45 0.80
C ALA A 118 -16.11 10.45 1.79
N GLU A 119 -16.46 10.53 3.07
CA GLU A 119 -15.95 9.62 4.09
C GLU A 119 -16.43 8.17 3.88
N ALA A 120 -17.70 7.98 3.50
CA ALA A 120 -18.24 6.67 3.15
C ALA A 120 -17.51 6.07 1.93
N ARG A 121 -17.22 6.87 0.90
CA ARG A 121 -16.48 6.43 -0.28
C ARG A 121 -15.02 6.08 0.04
N GLN A 122 -14.36 6.85 0.91
CA GLN A 122 -13.01 6.51 1.37
C GLN A 122 -12.98 5.22 2.19
N LYS A 123 -13.94 5.01 3.10
CA LYS A 123 -14.06 3.77 3.88
C LYS A 123 -14.30 2.56 2.97
N ALA A 124 -15.21 2.66 2.01
CA ALA A 124 -15.47 1.59 1.04
C ALA A 124 -14.23 1.27 0.18
N GLN A 125 -13.50 2.28 -0.28
CA GLN A 125 -12.28 2.08 -1.08
C GLN A 125 -11.14 1.46 -0.24
N ALA A 126 -10.98 1.87 1.02
CA ALA A 126 -10.01 1.29 1.93
C ALA A 126 -10.34 -0.19 2.25
N GLU A 127 -11.61 -0.52 2.47
CA GLU A 127 -12.03 -1.90 2.70
C GLU A 127 -11.83 -2.77 1.44
N ALA A 128 -12.19 -2.27 0.27
CA ALA A 128 -11.96 -2.96 -1.00
C ALA A 128 -10.47 -3.22 -1.24
N LYS A 129 -9.60 -2.24 -0.96
CA LYS A 129 -8.14 -2.40 -1.08
C LYS A 129 -7.59 -3.44 -0.09
N ARG A 130 -8.07 -3.43 1.17
CA ARG A 130 -7.69 -4.44 2.17
C ARG A 130 -8.13 -5.85 1.76
N LYS A 131 -9.34 -6.02 1.24
CA LYS A 131 -9.83 -7.31 0.74
C LYS A 131 -9.02 -7.81 -0.46
N ALA A 132 -8.69 -6.92 -1.39
CA ALA A 132 -7.85 -7.27 -2.55
C ALA A 132 -6.43 -7.69 -2.12
N GLU A 133 -5.81 -6.96 -1.21
CA GLU A 133 -4.47 -7.29 -0.69
C GLU A 133 -4.47 -8.60 0.11
N ALA A 134 -5.49 -8.85 0.93
CA ALA A 134 -5.65 -10.11 1.65
C ALA A 134 -5.80 -11.30 0.70
N LYS A 135 -6.60 -11.14 -0.38
CA LYS A 135 -6.78 -12.18 -1.40
C LYS A 135 -5.48 -12.46 -2.16
N GLN A 136 -4.72 -11.43 -2.53
CA GLN A 136 -3.41 -11.59 -3.18
C GLN A 136 -2.39 -12.30 -2.27
N LYS A 137 -2.35 -11.94 -0.98
CA LYS A 137 -1.46 -12.62 -0.01
C LYS A 137 -1.83 -14.10 0.16
N ALA A 138 -3.12 -14.40 0.28
CA ALA A 138 -3.60 -15.78 0.39
C ALA A 138 -3.27 -16.61 -0.86
N GLU A 139 -3.46 -16.05 -2.07
CA GLU A 139 -3.13 -16.73 -3.32
C GLU A 139 -1.61 -16.94 -3.47
N ALA A 140 -0.79 -15.94 -3.11
CA ALA A 140 0.66 -16.05 -3.14
C ALA A 140 1.18 -17.11 -2.16
N GLU A 141 0.61 -17.18 -0.96
CA GLU A 141 0.96 -18.19 0.03
C GLU A 141 0.54 -19.59 -0.42
N ALA A 142 -0.66 -19.73 -0.99
CA ALA A 142 -1.14 -20.99 -1.57
C ALA A 142 -0.24 -21.48 -2.71
N LYS A 143 0.17 -20.58 -3.62
CA LYS A 143 1.13 -20.90 -4.70
C LYS A 143 2.48 -21.34 -4.16
N ARG A 144 3.03 -20.63 -3.16
CA ARG A 144 4.30 -21.02 -2.51
C ARG A 144 4.21 -22.39 -1.85
N LYS A 145 3.13 -22.66 -1.11
CA LYS A 145 2.89 -23.98 -0.49
C LYS A 145 2.77 -25.10 -1.53
N ALA A 146 2.07 -24.85 -2.63
CA ALA A 146 1.94 -25.81 -3.73
C ALA A 146 3.29 -26.08 -4.42
N GLU A 147 4.09 -25.04 -4.67
CA GLU A 147 5.41 -25.17 -5.27
C GLU A 147 6.38 -25.96 -4.38
N VAL A 148 6.40 -25.67 -3.07
CA VAL A 148 7.22 -26.41 -2.11
C VAL A 148 6.82 -27.88 -2.06
N LYS A 149 5.51 -28.19 -2.02
CA LYS A 149 5.03 -29.58 -2.07
C LYS A 149 5.44 -30.28 -3.38
N ARG A 150 5.34 -29.59 -4.52
CA ARG A 150 5.74 -30.15 -5.83
C ARG A 150 7.24 -30.44 -5.88
N LYS A 151 8.08 -29.52 -5.37
CA LYS A 151 9.53 -29.71 -5.30
C LYS A 151 9.90 -30.88 -4.39
N ALA A 152 9.31 -30.96 -3.19
CA ALA A 152 9.54 -32.06 -2.26
C ALA A 152 9.12 -33.42 -2.85
N ALA A 153 7.96 -33.49 -3.52
CA ALA A 153 7.51 -34.71 -4.19
C ALA A 153 8.41 -35.12 -5.36
N ALA A 154 8.89 -34.15 -6.16
CA ALA A 154 9.82 -34.41 -7.25
C ALA A 154 11.18 -34.90 -6.76
N GLU A 155 11.70 -34.31 -5.68
CA GLU A 155 12.96 -34.74 -5.06
C GLU A 155 12.84 -36.13 -4.44
N ALA A 156 11.73 -36.42 -3.74
CA ALA A 156 11.47 -37.76 -3.19
C ALA A 156 11.39 -38.82 -4.31
N LYS A 157 10.71 -38.51 -5.43
CA LYS A 157 10.65 -39.41 -6.59
C LYS A 157 12.03 -39.65 -7.20
N ARG A 158 12.85 -38.59 -7.37
CA ARG A 158 14.23 -38.73 -7.88
C ARG A 158 15.10 -39.57 -6.96
N LYS A 159 15.04 -39.37 -5.64
CA LYS A 159 15.77 -40.19 -4.66
C LYS A 159 15.33 -41.65 -4.69
N ALA A 160 14.03 -41.91 -4.77
CA ALA A 160 13.50 -43.27 -4.87
C ALA A 160 13.93 -43.97 -6.17
N GLU A 161 13.90 -43.27 -7.31
CA GLU A 161 14.35 -43.81 -8.60
C GLU A 161 15.86 -44.07 -8.60
N ALA A 162 16.66 -43.15 -8.06
CA ALA A 162 18.11 -43.33 -7.93
C ALA A 162 18.45 -44.54 -7.04
N LYS A 163 17.74 -44.71 -5.91
CA LYS A 163 17.92 -45.87 -5.03
C LYS A 163 17.56 -47.18 -5.75
N ARG A 164 16.44 -47.23 -6.48
CA ARG A 164 16.06 -48.41 -7.27
C ARG A 164 17.07 -48.76 -8.34
N LYS A 165 17.61 -47.76 -9.06
CA LYS A 165 18.66 -47.96 -10.07
C LYS A 165 19.95 -48.48 -9.45
N ALA A 166 20.38 -47.92 -8.32
CA ALA A 166 21.56 -48.38 -7.60
C ALA A 166 21.40 -49.81 -7.08
N GLU A 167 20.22 -50.15 -6.54
CA GLU A 167 19.92 -51.50 -6.06
C GLU A 167 19.87 -52.52 -7.19
N ALA A 168 19.25 -52.19 -8.32
CA ALA A 168 19.23 -53.03 -9.51
C ALA A 168 20.64 -53.25 -10.08
N ALA A 169 21.45 -52.19 -10.18
CA ALA A 169 22.84 -52.31 -10.62
C ALA A 169 23.68 -53.18 -9.68
N ALA A 170 23.48 -53.05 -8.36
CA ALA A 170 24.16 -53.89 -7.37
C ALA A 170 23.72 -55.37 -7.46
N GLN A 171 22.44 -55.64 -7.77
CA GLN A 171 21.96 -57.01 -8.00
C GLN A 171 22.60 -57.63 -9.24
N VAL A 172 22.62 -56.91 -10.37
CA VAL A 172 23.26 -57.38 -11.60
C VAL A 172 24.75 -57.64 -11.40
N ALA A 173 25.46 -56.75 -10.70
CA ALA A 173 26.87 -56.95 -10.40
C ALA A 173 27.13 -58.21 -9.55
N ARG A 174 26.29 -58.45 -8.52
CA ARG A 174 26.38 -59.68 -7.70
C ARG A 174 26.07 -60.94 -8.49
N GLU A 175 25.09 -60.89 -9.38
CA GLU A 175 24.74 -62.03 -10.24
C GLU A 175 25.87 -62.36 -11.22
N GLN A 176 26.48 -61.32 -11.82
CA GLN A 176 27.64 -61.48 -12.70
C GLN A 176 28.85 -62.06 -11.97
N GLU A 177 29.11 -61.60 -10.74
CA GLU A 177 30.20 -62.14 -9.92
C GLU A 177 29.97 -63.61 -9.57
N LEU A 178 28.76 -63.97 -9.14
CA LEU A 178 28.40 -65.36 -8.86
C LEU A 178 28.52 -66.24 -10.12
N GLN A 179 28.05 -65.74 -11.26
CA GLN A 179 28.15 -66.46 -12.53
C GLN A 179 29.62 -66.67 -12.94
N ALA A 180 30.48 -65.68 -12.75
CA ALA A 180 31.91 -65.79 -13.01
C ALA A 180 32.59 -66.81 -12.10
N GLN A 181 32.22 -66.84 -10.81
CA GLN A 181 32.73 -67.85 -9.86
C GLN A 181 32.31 -69.27 -10.25
N LEU A 182 31.03 -69.47 -10.59
CA LEU A 182 30.53 -70.76 -11.04
C LEU A 182 31.21 -71.21 -12.35
N ALA A 183 31.40 -70.30 -13.30
CA ALA A 183 32.11 -70.60 -14.55
C ALA A 183 33.58 -70.98 -14.30
N ALA A 184 34.25 -70.29 -13.36
CA ALA A 184 35.63 -70.63 -12.97
C ALA A 184 35.70 -72.01 -12.31
N GLU A 185 34.76 -72.34 -11.40
CA GLU A 185 34.69 -73.66 -10.76
C GLU A 185 34.44 -74.77 -11.77
N GLN A 186 33.53 -74.56 -12.73
CA GLN A 186 33.27 -75.52 -13.81
C GLN A 186 34.51 -75.75 -14.66
N ASN A 187 35.23 -74.67 -15.02
CA ASN A 187 36.47 -74.78 -15.79
C ASN A 187 37.53 -75.59 -15.02
N LEU A 188 37.70 -75.35 -13.72
CA LEU A 188 38.63 -76.15 -12.89
C LEU A 188 38.26 -77.64 -12.89
N ARG A 189 36.98 -77.98 -12.72
CA ARG A 189 36.51 -79.38 -12.80
C ARG A 189 36.76 -80.01 -14.16
N GLN A 190 36.61 -79.24 -15.24
CA GLN A 190 36.94 -79.70 -16.59
C GLN A 190 38.43 -79.97 -16.73
N LEU A 191 39.28 -79.06 -16.24
CA LEU A 191 40.73 -79.23 -16.26
C LEU A 191 41.18 -80.47 -15.47
N ASP A 192 40.60 -80.74 -14.31
CA ASP A 192 40.89 -81.95 -13.52
C ASP A 192 40.54 -83.23 -14.32
N ARG A 193 39.36 -83.25 -14.94
CA ARG A 193 38.92 -84.36 -15.78
C ARG A 193 39.87 -84.60 -16.95
N TYR A 194 40.28 -83.53 -17.65
CA TYR A 194 41.24 -83.62 -18.75
C TYR A 194 42.62 -84.05 -18.26
N THR A 195 43.07 -83.55 -17.12
CA THR A 195 44.38 -83.90 -16.55
C THR A 195 44.48 -85.40 -16.26
N ILE A 196 43.44 -85.99 -15.66
CA ILE A 196 43.38 -87.44 -15.41
C ILE A 196 43.36 -88.22 -16.73
N ALA A 197 42.54 -87.81 -17.71
CA ALA A 197 42.45 -88.50 -19.00
C ALA A 197 43.77 -88.45 -19.79
N ILE A 198 44.43 -87.29 -19.83
CA ILE A 198 45.74 -87.12 -20.48
C ILE A 198 46.78 -87.99 -19.80
N ARG A 199 46.85 -87.96 -18.47
CA ARG A 199 47.78 -88.79 -17.71
C ARG A 199 47.60 -90.27 -18.01
N GLN A 200 46.36 -90.77 -17.96
CA GLN A 200 46.06 -92.17 -18.28
C GLN A 200 46.45 -92.54 -19.72
N GLN A 201 46.21 -91.65 -20.68
CA GLN A 201 46.56 -91.90 -22.08
C GLN A 201 48.09 -91.93 -22.30
N ILE A 202 48.83 -91.06 -21.62
CA ILE A 202 50.29 -91.05 -21.63
C ILE A 202 50.80 -92.35 -21.00
N GLU A 203 50.31 -92.73 -19.82
CA GLU A 203 50.73 -93.95 -19.11
C GLU A 203 50.47 -95.22 -19.95
N ARG A 204 49.33 -95.31 -20.66
CA ARG A 204 49.00 -96.43 -21.55
C ARG A 204 49.87 -96.50 -22.80
N SER A 205 50.22 -95.34 -23.36
CA SER A 205 51.01 -95.25 -24.61
C SER A 205 52.52 -95.23 -24.35
N TRP A 206 52.96 -95.14 -23.09
CA TRP A 206 54.37 -95.01 -22.74
C TRP A 206 55.12 -96.33 -22.84
N LEU A 207 56.05 -96.41 -23.80
CA LEU A 207 56.98 -97.53 -23.93
C LEU A 207 58.15 -97.33 -22.95
N ARG A 208 58.07 -98.00 -21.78
CA ARG A 208 59.11 -97.92 -20.76
C ARG A 208 60.41 -98.58 -21.28
N PRO A 209 61.55 -97.87 -21.32
CA PRO A 209 62.81 -98.47 -21.71
C PRO A 209 63.27 -99.48 -20.64
N PRO A 210 63.91 -100.60 -21.04
CA PRO A 210 64.26 -101.71 -20.14
C PRO A 210 65.22 -101.33 -19.00
N ASN A 211 65.92 -100.20 -19.09
CA ASN A 211 66.86 -99.70 -18.09
C ASN A 211 66.26 -98.60 -17.18
N ALA A 212 64.95 -98.35 -17.24
CA ALA A 212 64.29 -97.39 -16.35
C ALA A 212 64.11 -97.99 -14.95
N GLY A 213 64.98 -97.62 -14.00
CA GLY A 213 64.84 -97.97 -12.59
C GLY A 213 63.59 -97.37 -11.93
N GLU A 214 63.26 -97.85 -10.74
CA GLU A 214 62.18 -97.28 -9.92
C GLU A 214 62.56 -95.85 -9.45
N GLY A 215 61.64 -94.89 -9.61
CA GLY A 215 61.81 -93.52 -9.09
C GLY A 215 62.18 -92.42 -10.10
N LEU A 216 62.29 -92.71 -11.40
CA LEU A 216 62.51 -91.68 -12.42
C LEU A 216 61.23 -90.83 -12.62
N ALA A 217 61.32 -89.52 -12.37
CA ALA A 217 60.25 -88.55 -12.65
C ALA A 217 60.69 -87.58 -13.76
N CYS A 218 59.78 -87.26 -14.66
CA CYS A 218 60.00 -86.33 -15.76
C CYS A 218 58.81 -85.37 -15.85
N VAL A 219 59.08 -84.08 -16.00
CA VAL A 219 58.05 -83.06 -16.22
C VAL A 219 58.00 -82.78 -17.71
N VAL A 220 56.82 -82.91 -18.32
CA VAL A 220 56.64 -82.68 -19.76
C VAL A 220 55.63 -81.55 -19.96
N ARG A 221 55.98 -80.60 -20.81
CA ARG A 221 55.08 -79.57 -21.32
C ARG A 221 54.51 -80.02 -22.66
N VAL A 222 53.19 -80.07 -22.76
CA VAL A 222 52.46 -80.43 -23.98
C VAL A 222 51.47 -79.31 -24.31
N ARG A 223 51.31 -78.97 -25.60
CA ARG A 223 50.22 -78.09 -26.05
C ARG A 223 49.21 -78.91 -26.85
N LEU A 224 47.95 -78.81 -26.46
CA LEU A 224 46.83 -79.46 -27.13
C LEU A 224 46.09 -78.46 -28.01
N LEU A 225 45.60 -78.94 -29.14
CA LEU A 225 44.64 -78.24 -29.99
C LEU A 225 43.22 -78.41 -29.40
N PRO A 226 42.26 -77.54 -29.75
CA PRO A 226 40.88 -77.64 -29.27
C PRO A 226 40.20 -79.00 -29.54
N GLY A 227 40.65 -79.74 -30.57
CA GLY A 227 40.19 -81.10 -30.88
C GLY A 227 40.80 -82.21 -30.02
N GLY A 228 41.68 -81.89 -29.07
CA GLY A 228 42.37 -82.87 -28.21
C GLY A 228 43.66 -83.46 -28.81
N GLU A 229 44.04 -83.05 -30.02
CA GLU A 229 45.28 -83.47 -30.68
C GLU A 229 46.49 -82.73 -30.11
N VAL A 230 47.64 -83.40 -30.05
CA VAL A 230 48.90 -82.76 -29.64
C VAL A 230 49.43 -81.91 -30.77
N MET A 231 49.72 -80.63 -30.50
CA MET A 231 50.32 -79.74 -31.47
C MET A 231 51.70 -80.27 -31.89
N PRO A 232 51.95 -80.50 -33.19
CA PRO A 232 53.22 -81.03 -33.67
C PRO A 232 54.41 -80.19 -33.19
N GLY A 233 55.46 -80.84 -32.67
CA GLY A 233 56.66 -80.18 -32.15
C GLY A 233 56.49 -79.42 -30.83
N SER A 234 55.33 -79.52 -30.16
CA SER A 234 55.06 -78.79 -28.92
C SER A 234 55.52 -79.48 -27.64
N VAL A 235 55.83 -80.78 -27.72
CA VAL A 235 56.21 -81.60 -26.56
C VAL A 235 57.65 -81.30 -26.18
N ARG A 236 57.87 -80.86 -24.94
CA ARG A 236 59.19 -80.59 -24.38
C ARG A 236 59.32 -81.14 -22.97
N VAL A 237 60.44 -81.76 -22.67
CA VAL A 237 60.83 -82.11 -21.29
C VAL A 237 61.33 -80.84 -20.60
N LEU A 238 60.87 -80.61 -19.37
CA LEU A 238 61.29 -79.52 -18.50
C LEU A 238 62.33 -80.00 -17.48
#